data_AF-A0A816KX65-F1
#
_entry.id   AF-A0A816KX65-F1
#
_cell.length_a   1.000
_cell.length_b   1.000
_cell.length_c   1.000
_cell.angle_alpha   90.00
_cell.angle_beta   90.00
_cell.angle_gamma   90.00
#
_symmetry.space_group_name_H-M   'P 1'
#
loop_
_entity.id
_entity.type
_entity.pdbx_description
1 polymer ?
#
loop_
_entity_poly.entity_id
_entity_poly.type
_entity_poly.pdbx_seq_one_letter_code
_entity_poly.pdbx_strand_id
1 'polypeptide(L)'
;MEPFLYMVPYLLVECASSDEQHAQYSLEPFTYERPTNIPPARAGDCGVYTLKYIECHVLGIKFSKKDFAKANGKTMRDKMAVDIFQELPDAHEFENKDNDANLGAYEG
;
A
#
# COMPACT_ATOMS: atom_id res chain seq x y z
N MET A 1 12.08 12.72 7.24
CA MET A 1 11.35 12.99 5.98
C MET A 1 12.14 13.91 5.08
N GLU A 2 12.78 14.96 5.60
CA GLU A 2 13.63 15.89 4.84
C GLU A 2 14.43 15.24 3.69
N PRO A 3 15.26 14.19 3.88
CA PRO A 3 16.00 13.61 2.75
C PRO A 3 15.11 13.16 1.58
N PHE A 4 13.95 12.56 1.87
CA PHE A 4 13.01 12.11 0.84
C PHE A 4 12.36 13.27 0.09
N LEU A 5 12.10 14.39 0.77
CA LEU A 5 11.48 15.56 0.14
C LEU A 5 12.38 16.17 -0.93
N TYR A 6 13.69 16.14 -0.69
CA TYR A 6 14.68 16.56 -1.67
C TYR A 6 14.95 15.48 -2.70
N MET A 7 15.02 14.20 -2.34
CA MET A 7 15.42 13.14 -3.27
C MET A 7 14.36 12.76 -4.30
N VAL A 8 13.08 12.75 -3.91
CA VAL A 8 11.98 12.32 -4.80
C VAL A 8 11.93 13.14 -6.11
N PRO A 9 12.01 14.49 -6.11
CA PRO A 9 12.10 15.28 -7.34
C PRO A 9 13.22 14.83 -8.27
N TYR A 10 14.44 14.61 -7.75
CA TYR A 10 15.56 14.14 -8.58
C TYR A 10 15.33 12.74 -9.13
N LEU A 11 14.74 11.83 -8.34
CA LEU A 11 14.39 10.49 -8.82
C LEU A 11 13.37 10.54 -9.96
N LEU A 12 12.37 11.42 -9.87
CA LEU A 12 11.39 11.59 -10.96
C LEU A 12 12.03 12.10 -12.25
N VAL A 13 12.96 13.05 -12.12
CA VAL A 13 13.75 13.58 -13.24
C VAL A 13 14.64 12.51 -13.86
N GLU A 14 15.38 11.76 -13.05
CA GLU A 14 16.27 10.68 -13.52
C GLU A 14 15.50 9.52 -14.16
N CYS A 15 14.28 9.23 -13.68
CA CYS A 15 13.41 8.20 -14.25
C CYS A 15 12.59 8.68 -15.47
N ALA A 16 12.72 9.94 -15.89
CA ALA A 16 12.01 10.44 -17.05
C ALA A 16 12.48 9.71 -18.32
N SER A 17 11.54 9.16 -19.10
CA SER A 17 11.84 8.41 -20.32
C SER A 17 12.08 9.30 -21.55
N SER A 18 11.82 10.61 -21.44
CA SER A 18 11.98 11.59 -22.50
C SER A 18 12.27 12.99 -21.95
N ASP A 19 12.84 13.85 -22.80
CA ASP A 19 13.08 15.26 -22.50
C ASP A 19 11.78 16.03 -22.20
N GLU A 20 10.67 15.65 -22.84
CA GLU A 20 9.35 16.23 -22.59
C GLU A 20 8.82 15.90 -21.19
N GLN A 21 9.04 14.67 -20.70
CA GLN A 21 8.69 14.29 -19.33
C GLN A 21 9.63 14.96 -18.32
N HIS A 22 10.93 15.01 -18.64
CA HIS A 22 11.92 15.67 -17.81
C HIS A 22 11.59 17.15 -17.61
N ALA A 23 11.12 17.85 -18.66
CA ALA A 23 10.71 19.25 -18.58
C ALA A 23 9.46 19.51 -17.70
N GLN A 24 8.68 18.47 -17.37
CA GLN A 24 7.49 18.60 -16.51
C GLN A 24 7.82 18.55 -15.02
N TYR A 25 8.98 18.03 -14.63
CA TYR A 25 9.34 17.86 -13.23
C TYR A 25 10.14 19.06 -12.71
N SER A 26 9.69 19.60 -11.57
CA SER A 26 10.45 20.58 -10.80
C SER A 26 11.44 19.87 -9.87
N LEU A 27 12.60 20.50 -9.61
CA LEU A 27 13.54 20.07 -8.56
C LEU A 27 13.24 20.71 -7.19
N GLU A 28 12.16 21.48 -7.08
CA GLU A 28 11.72 22.02 -5.80
C GLU A 28 11.38 20.88 -4.83
N PRO A 29 11.77 20.98 -3.54
CA PRO A 29 11.45 19.96 -2.56
C PRO A 29 9.94 19.80 -2.39
N PHE A 30 9.48 18.55 -2.31
CA PHE A 30 8.06 18.29 -2.02
C PHE A 30 7.71 18.71 -0.59
N THR A 31 6.45 19.07 -0.39
CA THR A 31 5.86 19.15 0.95
C THR A 31 5.50 17.76 1.46
N TYR A 32 5.42 17.61 2.78
CA TYR A 32 4.99 16.37 3.40
C TYR A 32 3.90 16.63 4.42
N GLU A 33 2.88 15.78 4.37
CA GLU A 33 1.83 15.72 5.36
C GLU A 33 1.88 14.39 6.11
N ARG A 34 1.83 14.47 7.44
CA ARG A 34 1.66 13.30 8.31
C ARG A 34 0.21 13.23 8.75
N PRO A 35 -0.57 12.22 8.31
CA PRO A 35 -1.90 12.03 8.85
C PRO A 35 -1.82 11.72 10.36
N THR A 36 -2.63 12.43 11.15
CA THR A 36 -2.67 12.27 12.62
C THR A 36 -3.76 11.32 13.09
N ASN A 37 -4.73 11.03 12.23
CA ASN A 37 -5.91 10.22 12.54
C ASN A 37 -5.82 8.78 12.02
N ILE A 38 -4.61 8.21 12.00
CA ILE A 38 -4.40 6.83 11.54
C ILE A 38 -4.99 5.83 12.56
N PRO A 39 -5.81 4.85 12.12
CA PRO A 39 -6.26 3.75 12.96
C PRO A 39 -5.08 2.88 13.43
N PRO A 40 -5.15 2.34 14.66
CA PRO A 40 -4.12 1.42 15.14
C PRO A 40 -4.17 0.10 14.38
N ALA A 41 -3.03 -0.34 13.86
CA ALA A 41 -2.84 -1.63 13.22
C ALA A 41 -2.14 -2.62 14.17
N ARG A 42 -2.17 -3.91 13.84
CA ARG A 42 -1.38 -4.94 14.55
C ARG A 42 0.02 -5.02 13.99
N ALA A 43 0.91 -5.66 14.75
CA ALA A 43 2.14 -6.19 14.16
C ALA A 43 1.77 -7.17 13.02
N GLY A 44 2.40 -7.02 11.86
CA GLY A 44 2.10 -7.78 10.65
C GLY A 44 1.08 -7.12 9.71
N ASP A 45 0.27 -6.17 10.17
CA ASP A 45 -0.77 -5.52 9.34
C ASP A 45 -0.27 -4.29 8.58
N CYS A 46 1.00 -3.91 8.72
CA CYS A 46 1.56 -2.69 8.12
C CYS A 46 1.37 -2.65 6.60
N GLY A 47 1.55 -3.78 5.91
CA GLY A 47 1.35 -3.87 4.46
C GLY A 47 -0.09 -3.60 4.04
N VAL A 48 -1.05 -4.30 4.66
CA VAL A 48 -2.48 -4.13 4.36
C VAL A 48 -2.96 -2.71 4.63
N TYR A 49 -2.59 -2.12 5.77
CA TYR A 49 -2.98 -0.75 6.10
C TYR A 49 -2.34 0.29 5.16
N THR A 50 -1.10 0.04 4.71
CA THR A 50 -0.43 0.91 3.72
C THR A 50 -1.19 0.90 2.39
N LEU A 51 -1.53 -0.28 1.89
CA LEU A 51 -2.29 -0.41 0.64
C LEU A 51 -3.69 0.20 0.76
N LYS A 52 -4.39 -0.02 1.87
CA LYS A 52 -5.70 0.60 2.11
C LYS A 52 -5.64 2.12 2.25
N TYR A 53 -4.56 2.65 2.82
CA TYR A 53 -4.34 4.09 2.87
C TYR A 53 -4.15 4.68 1.46
N ILE A 54 -3.31 4.04 0.63
CA ILE A 54 -3.09 4.44 -0.76
C ILE A 54 -4.39 4.37 -1.57
N GLU A 55 -5.13 3.26 -1.47
CA GLU A 55 -6.43 3.08 -2.13
C GLU A 55 -7.41 4.19 -1.76
N CYS A 56 -7.56 4.49 -0.47
CA CYS A 56 -8.44 5.58 -0.02
C CYS A 56 -8.01 6.93 -0.60
N HIS A 57 -6.71 7.21 -0.61
CA HIS A 57 -6.17 8.47 -1.12
C HIS A 57 -6.42 8.64 -2.63
N VAL A 58 -6.20 7.59 -3.42
CA VAL A 58 -6.47 7.58 -4.88
C VAL A 58 -7.96 7.78 -5.16
N LEU A 59 -8.84 7.18 -4.36
CA LEU A 59 -10.29 7.31 -4.52
C LEU A 59 -10.87 8.62 -3.93
N GLY A 60 -10.04 9.45 -3.29
CA GLY A 60 -10.49 10.68 -2.63
C GLY A 60 -11.39 10.44 -1.40
N ILE A 61 -11.34 9.24 -0.81
CA ILE A 61 -12.13 8.89 0.39
C ILE A 61 -11.26 8.95 1.65
N LYS A 62 -11.90 9.20 2.79
CA LYS A 62 -11.18 9.34 4.06
C LYS A 62 -10.75 7.98 4.61
N PHE A 63 -9.47 7.85 4.93
CA PHE A 63 -8.97 6.71 5.72
C PHE A 63 -9.49 6.79 7.16
N SER A 64 -10.58 6.07 7.45
CA SER A 64 -11.37 6.23 8.68
C SER A 64 -11.02 5.21 9.77
N LYS A 65 -10.96 5.64 11.03
CA LYS A 65 -10.72 4.72 12.16
C LYS A 65 -11.81 3.67 12.35
N LYS A 66 -13.02 3.93 11.87
CA LYS A 66 -14.18 3.05 12.00
C LYS A 66 -14.08 1.89 11.01
N ASP A 67 -13.79 2.20 9.76
CA ASP A 67 -13.76 1.21 8.68
C ASP A 67 -12.50 0.35 8.77
N PHE A 68 -11.38 0.98 9.16
CA PHE A 68 -10.08 0.35 9.33
C PHE A 68 -9.77 0.06 10.81
N ALA A 69 -10.79 -0.29 11.59
CA ALA A 69 -10.59 -0.69 12.99
C ALA A 69 -9.72 -1.96 13.06
N LYS A 70 -8.87 -2.06 14.10
CA LYS A 70 -7.99 -3.21 14.33
C LYS A 70 -8.72 -4.56 14.25
N ALA A 71 -9.96 -4.63 14.74
CA ALA A 71 -10.79 -5.85 14.70
C ALA A 71 -11.13 -6.32 13.28
N ASN A 72 -11.13 -5.40 12.30
CA ASN A 72 -11.40 -5.70 10.90
C ASN A 72 -10.14 -6.20 10.16
N GLY A 73 -8.98 -6.27 10.82
CA GLY A 73 -7.68 -6.63 10.23
C GLY A 73 -7.73 -7.92 9.42
N LYS A 74 -8.30 -8.99 9.99
CA LYS A 74 -8.45 -10.28 9.30
C LYS A 74 -9.28 -10.15 8.03
N THR A 75 -10.46 -9.54 8.11
CA THR A 75 -11.34 -9.34 6.94
C THR A 75 -10.64 -8.54 5.84
N MET A 76 -9.83 -7.54 6.20
CA MET A 76 -9.04 -6.79 5.21
C MET A 76 -7.95 -7.64 4.54
N ARG A 77 -7.23 -8.46 5.32
CA ARG A 77 -6.25 -9.43 4.78
C ARG A 77 -6.92 -10.43 3.84
N ASP A 78 -8.00 -11.07 4.30
CA ASP A 78 -8.74 -12.08 3.55
C ASP A 78 -9.29 -11.50 2.24
N LYS A 79 -9.91 -10.32 2.29
CA LYS A 79 -10.42 -9.65 1.09
C LYS A 79 -9.31 -9.35 0.09
N MET A 80 -8.19 -8.81 0.56
CA MET A 80 -7.05 -8.50 -0.31
C MET A 80 -6.42 -9.75 -0.91
N ALA A 81 -6.33 -10.85 -0.15
CA ALA A 81 -5.85 -12.12 -0.66
C ALA A 81 -6.77 -12.66 -1.77
N VAL A 82 -8.09 -12.57 -1.59
CA VAL A 82 -9.07 -12.95 -2.61
C VAL A 82 -8.95 -12.07 -3.85
N ASP A 83 -8.88 -10.74 -3.67
CA ASP A 83 -8.75 -9.79 -4.78
C ASP A 83 -7.47 -10.10 -5.60
N ILE A 84 -6.33 -10.31 -4.94
CA ILE A 84 -5.07 -10.70 -5.61
C ILE A 84 -5.19 -12.03 -6.33
N PHE A 85 -5.79 -13.04 -5.68
CA PHE A 85 -5.96 -14.37 -6.28
C PHE A 85 -6.81 -14.33 -7.56
N GLN A 86 -7.84 -13.47 -7.59
CA GLN A 86 -8.71 -13.30 -8.75
C GLN A 86 -8.03 -12.58 -9.92
N GLU A 87 -7.09 -11.68 -9.64
CA GLU A 87 -6.33 -10.95 -10.67
C GLU A 87 -5.22 -11.79 -11.30
N LEU A 88 -4.80 -12.88 -10.65
CA LEU A 88 -3.75 -13.75 -11.16
C LEU A 88 -4.33 -14.77 -12.16
N PRO A 89 -3.92 -14.76 -13.44
CA PRO A 89 -4.27 -15.82 -14.37
C PRO A 89 -3.71 -17.15 -13.86
N ASP A 90 -4.48 -18.22 -14.02
CA ASP A 90 -4.07 -19.59 -13.66
C ASP A 90 -3.75 -19.79 -12.17
N ALA A 91 -4.19 -18.87 -11.29
CA ALA A 91 -3.98 -18.97 -9.84
C ALA A 91 -4.48 -20.30 -9.23
N HIS A 92 -5.53 -20.86 -9.85
CA HIS A 92 -6.14 -22.15 -9.48
C HIS A 92 -5.30 -23.37 -9.88
N GLU A 93 -4.30 -23.21 -10.74
CA GLU A 93 -3.38 -24.27 -11.15
C GLU A 93 -2.16 -24.39 -10.23
N PHE A 94 -1.92 -23.40 -9.36
CA PHE A 94 -0.81 -23.45 -8.42
C PHE A 94 -1.07 -24.48 -7.31
N GLU A 95 -0.17 -25.45 -7.19
CA GLU A 95 -0.17 -26.37 -6.06
C GLU A 95 0.15 -25.63 -4.76
N ASN A 96 -0.65 -25.91 -3.72
CA ASN A 96 -0.40 -25.43 -2.37
C ASN A 96 0.83 -26.13 -1.77
N LYS A 97 2.02 -25.58 -2.03
CA LYS A 97 3.31 -26.17 -1.61
C LYS A 97 3.57 -26.09 -0.11
N ASP A 98 2.98 -25.10 0.58
CA ASP A 98 3.17 -24.95 2.02
C ASP A 98 2.11 -25.69 2.84
N ASN A 99 1.12 -26.28 2.17
CA ASN A 99 0.05 -27.11 2.74
C ASN A 99 -0.50 -26.50 4.03
N ASP A 100 -0.82 -25.21 3.97
CA ASP A 100 -1.46 -24.46 5.05
C ASP A 100 -0.63 -24.34 6.33
N ALA A 101 0.68 -24.66 6.30
CA ALA A 101 1.55 -24.58 7.46
C ALA A 101 1.59 -23.17 8.09
N ASN A 102 1.30 -22.14 7.29
CA ASN A 102 1.33 -20.74 7.71
C ASN A 102 -0.05 -20.15 8.00
N LEU A 103 -1.15 -20.91 7.86
CA LEU A 103 -2.51 -20.37 8.02
C LEU A 103 -2.73 -19.75 9.41
N GLY A 104 -2.17 -20.37 10.45
CA GLY A 104 -2.24 -19.89 11.83
C GLY A 104 -1.45 -18.61 12.14
N ALA A 105 -0.51 -18.21 11.27
CA ALA A 105 0.33 -17.02 11.52
C ALA A 105 -0.46 -15.71 11.48
N TYR A 106 -1.65 -15.74 10.85
CA TYR A 106 -2.50 -14.57 10.61
C TYR A 106 -3.92 -14.74 11.17
N GLU A 107 -4.18 -15.77 11.98
CA GLU A 107 -5.45 -15.94 12.74
C GLU A 107 -5.62 -14.88 13.84
N GLY A 108 -4.50 -14.24 14.20
CA GLY A 108 -4.43 -13.15 15.15
C GLY A 108 -5.39 -12.02 14.85
#